data_AF-A0A4V1UE65-F1
#
_entry.id   AF-A0A4V1UE65-F1
#
_cell.length_a   1.000
_cell.length_b   1.000
_cell.length_c   1.000
_cell.angle_alpha   90.00
_cell.angle_beta   90.00
_cell.angle_gamma   90.00
#
_symmetry.space_group_name_H-M   'P 1'
#
loop_
_entity.id
_entity.type
_entity.pdbx_description
1 polymer ?
#
loop_
_entity_poly.entity_id
_entity_poly.type
_entity_poly.pdbx_seq_one_letter_code
_entity_poly.pdbx_strand_id
1 'polypeptide(L)'
;QIHQQITIPYITGGAPSLIKHFVDGFHHGITVSCPGFYGPQGRMIRIPLSQPDLVPKFSAFSIGQHRICNFEMETSAIYGLGKLLGHHCLSLNAVVANRLTREFSKDHVAVVERLIIEVLSKVESL
;
A
#
# COMPACT_ATOMS: atom_id res chain seq x y z
N GLN A 1 19.07 26.02 7.98
CA GLN A 1 17.82 26.03 8.77
C GLN A 1 16.99 24.83 8.31
N ILE A 2 16.74 23.88 9.24
CA ILE A 2 16.00 22.61 9.11
C ILE A 2 16.51 21.62 8.03
N HIS A 3 17.58 20.90 8.35
CA HIS A 3 17.93 19.61 7.73
C HIS A 3 17.22 18.46 8.47
N GLN A 4 15.96 18.66 8.89
CA GLN A 4 15.17 17.58 9.47
C GLN A 4 14.66 16.70 8.33
N GLN A 5 14.98 15.41 8.38
CA GLN A 5 14.23 14.41 7.63
C GLN A 5 12.75 14.59 8.00
N ILE A 6 11.93 14.99 7.02
CA ILE A 6 10.49 15.24 7.19
C ILE A 6 9.77 13.97 7.64
N THR A 7 10.34 12.78 7.39
CA THR A 7 9.78 11.50 7.80
C THR A 7 10.91 10.50 8.04
N ILE A 8 10.83 9.77 9.17
CA ILE A 8 11.67 8.62 9.45
C ILE A 8 10.88 7.39 8.98
N PRO A 9 11.33 6.68 7.91
CA PRO A 9 10.60 5.52 7.43
C PRO A 9 10.71 4.37 8.43
N TYR A 10 9.63 3.60 8.55
CA TYR A 10 9.58 2.37 9.34
C TYR A 10 8.89 1.27 8.52
N ILE A 11 9.09 0.02 8.94
CA ILE A 11 8.53 -1.14 8.26
C ILE A 11 7.81 -2.05 9.27
N THR A 12 6.63 -2.50 8.90
CA THR A 12 5.79 -3.41 9.68
C THR A 12 5.16 -4.41 8.72
N GLY A 13 5.18 -5.69 9.09
CA GLY A 13 4.58 -6.76 8.28
C GLY A 13 3.15 -7.08 8.71
N GLY A 14 2.32 -7.49 7.74
CA GLY A 14 1.03 -8.11 8.02
C GLY A 14 1.18 -9.47 8.69
N ALA A 15 0.12 -9.96 9.32
CA ALA A 15 0.14 -11.22 10.05
C ALA A 15 0.26 -12.42 9.08
N PRO A 16 1.33 -13.27 9.18
CA PRO A 16 1.49 -14.43 8.31
C PRO A 16 0.31 -15.42 8.39
N SER A 17 -0.31 -15.51 9.57
CA SER A 17 -1.51 -16.31 9.80
C SER A 17 -2.69 -15.88 8.93
N LEU A 18 -2.80 -14.61 8.57
CA LEU A 18 -3.85 -14.09 7.69
C LEU A 18 -3.43 -14.12 6.22
N ILE A 19 -2.19 -13.71 5.91
CA ILE A 19 -1.67 -13.61 4.53
C ILE A 19 -1.85 -14.93 3.77
N LYS A 20 -1.61 -16.07 4.42
CA LYS A 20 -1.70 -17.41 3.80
C LYS A 20 -3.08 -17.75 3.23
N HIS A 21 -4.14 -17.05 3.64
CA HIS A 21 -5.51 -17.30 3.16
C HIS A 21 -5.89 -16.50 1.91
N PHE A 22 -5.13 -15.44 1.61
CA PHE A 22 -5.39 -14.53 0.49
C PHE A 22 -4.32 -14.69 -0.58
N VAL A 23 -4.04 -15.93 -1.02
CA VAL A 23 -3.02 -16.20 -2.06
C VAL A 23 -3.65 -16.16 -3.46
N ASP A 24 -4.60 -17.04 -3.73
CA ASP A 24 -5.22 -17.16 -5.05
C ASP A 24 -6.09 -15.93 -5.36
N GLY A 25 -5.81 -15.27 -6.48
CA GLY A 25 -6.50 -14.06 -6.92
C GLY A 25 -5.90 -12.75 -6.38
N PHE A 26 -4.85 -12.81 -5.56
CA PHE A 26 -4.25 -11.63 -4.93
C PHE A 26 -2.78 -11.45 -5.33
N HIS A 27 -2.36 -10.18 -5.42
CA HIS A 27 -0.96 -9.83 -5.58
C HIS A 27 -0.35 -9.46 -4.23
N HIS A 28 0.77 -10.09 -3.87
CA HIS A 28 1.48 -9.81 -2.62
C HIS A 28 2.67 -8.90 -2.86
N GLY A 29 2.92 -8.00 -1.92
CA GLY A 29 4.08 -7.11 -1.99
C GLY A 29 4.12 -6.11 -0.85
N ILE A 30 4.93 -5.08 -1.05
CA ILE A 30 5.14 -3.99 -0.10
C ILE A 30 4.19 -2.84 -0.46
N THR A 31 3.44 -2.41 0.54
CA THR A 31 2.62 -1.19 0.49
C THR A 31 3.42 -0.03 1.06
N VAL A 32 3.50 1.09 0.34
CA VAL A 32 4.08 2.34 0.88
C VAL A 32 2.96 3.21 1.44
N SER A 33 2.87 3.29 2.77
CA SER A 33 1.96 4.23 3.44
C SER A 33 2.57 5.63 3.47
N CYS A 34 1.91 6.57 2.80
CA CYS A 34 2.34 7.95 2.68
C CYS A 34 1.58 8.84 3.67
N PRO A 35 2.23 9.84 4.29
CA PRO A 35 1.58 10.80 5.19
C PRO A 35 0.69 11.85 4.47
N GLY A 36 0.28 11.58 3.23
CA GLY A 36 -0.53 12.48 2.43
C GLY A 36 -0.65 12.04 0.97
N PHE A 37 -1.66 12.55 0.28
CA PHE A 37 -2.03 12.10 -1.06
C PHE A 37 -1.19 12.71 -2.19
N TYR A 38 -0.69 13.94 -2.05
CA TYR A 38 -0.02 14.65 -3.14
C TYR A 38 1.50 14.46 -3.13
N GLY A 39 2.24 15.45 -2.62
CA GLY A 39 3.70 15.45 -2.58
C GLY A 39 4.30 14.16 -2.00
N PRO A 40 3.79 13.62 -0.87
CA PRO A 40 4.28 12.36 -0.30
C PRO A 40 4.12 11.12 -1.20
N GLN A 41 3.20 11.16 -2.17
CA GLN A 41 3.03 10.13 -3.21
C GLN A 41 3.55 10.59 -4.58
N GLY A 42 4.45 11.57 -4.62
CA GLY A 42 5.09 12.07 -5.84
C GLY A 42 4.18 12.83 -6.80
N ARG A 43 3.04 13.38 -6.32
CA ARG A 43 2.19 14.25 -7.15
C ARG A 43 2.55 15.71 -6.92
N MET A 44 3.00 16.39 -7.97
CA MET A 44 3.26 17.83 -7.97
C MET A 44 1.99 18.59 -8.38
N ILE A 45 1.63 19.64 -7.64
CA ILE A 45 0.57 20.58 -8.05
C ILE A 45 1.17 21.96 -8.37
N ARG A 46 1.88 22.56 -7.40
CA ARG A 46 2.50 23.89 -7.53
C ARG A 46 3.92 23.92 -6.97
N ILE A 47 4.10 23.43 -5.74
CA ILE A 47 5.42 23.34 -5.09
C ILE A 47 6.15 22.10 -5.63
N PRO A 48 7.40 22.24 -6.08
CA PRO A 48 8.21 21.10 -6.52
C PRO A 48 8.36 20.03 -5.43
N LEU A 49 8.50 18.77 -5.85
CA LEU A 49 8.75 17.66 -4.95
C LEU A 49 10.17 17.76 -4.41
N SER A 50 10.36 17.51 -3.11
CA SER A 50 11.69 17.41 -2.50
C SER A 50 12.48 16.20 -3.04
N GLN A 51 11.78 15.15 -3.48
CA GLN A 51 12.36 13.95 -4.09
C GLN A 51 11.58 13.55 -5.36
N PRO A 52 11.85 14.19 -6.51
CA PRO A 52 11.14 13.91 -7.77
C PRO A 52 11.25 12.45 -8.24
N ASP A 53 12.40 11.82 -8.01
CA ASP A 53 12.69 10.46 -8.48
C ASP A 53 12.25 9.35 -7.50
N LEU A 54 11.57 9.70 -6.41
CA LEU A 54 11.22 8.73 -5.37
C LEU A 54 10.29 7.62 -5.90
N VAL A 55 9.25 8.01 -6.66
CA VAL A 55 8.30 7.04 -7.24
C VAL A 55 8.98 6.12 -8.26
N PRO A 56 9.75 6.62 -9.25
CA PRO A 56 10.55 5.76 -10.14
C PRO A 56 11.48 4.79 -9.39
N LYS A 57 12.17 5.26 -8.33
CA LYS A 57 13.03 4.40 -7.49
C LYS A 57 12.24 3.31 -6.80
N PHE A 58 11.06 3.61 -6.26
CA PHE A 58 10.18 2.61 -5.65
C PHE A 58 9.63 1.61 -6.67
N SER A 59 9.28 2.04 -7.88
CA SER A 59 8.83 1.13 -8.95
C SER A 59 9.93 0.18 -9.41
N ALA A 60 11.19 0.63 -9.41
CA ALA A 60 12.36 -0.19 -9.74
C ALA A 60 12.82 -1.08 -8.56
N PHE A 61 12.43 -0.76 -7.33
CA PHE A 61 12.87 -1.48 -6.14
C PHE A 61 12.38 -2.93 -6.13
N SER A 62 13.29 -3.84 -5.81
CA SER A 62 12.97 -5.22 -5.47
C SER A 62 14.01 -5.82 -4.55
N ILE A 63 13.57 -6.70 -3.65
CA ILE A 63 14.44 -7.49 -2.78
C ILE A 63 13.88 -8.91 -2.69
N GLY A 64 14.63 -9.88 -3.23
CA GLY A 64 14.10 -11.24 -3.42
C GLY A 64 12.83 -11.21 -4.26
N GLN A 65 11.74 -11.76 -3.73
CA GLN A 65 10.42 -11.75 -4.37
C GLN A 65 9.58 -10.52 -4.00
N HIS A 66 10.05 -9.65 -3.10
CA HIS A 66 9.30 -8.50 -2.65
C HIS A 66 9.51 -7.31 -3.58
N ARG A 67 8.39 -6.69 -3.99
CA ARG A 67 8.33 -5.45 -4.76
C ARG A 67 7.39 -4.48 -4.08
N ILE A 68 7.58 -3.18 -4.32
CA ILE A 68 6.58 -2.18 -3.95
C ILE A 68 5.45 -2.25 -4.98
N CYS A 69 4.23 -2.51 -4.51
CA CYS A 69 3.08 -2.76 -5.37
C CYS A 69 2.10 -1.58 -5.42
N ASN A 70 1.96 -0.84 -4.32
CA ASN A 70 1.00 0.25 -4.22
C ASN A 70 1.42 1.33 -3.20
N PHE A 71 0.66 2.42 -3.25
CA PHE A 71 0.73 3.55 -2.33
C PHE A 71 -0.65 3.77 -1.72
N GLU A 72 -0.70 3.98 -0.41
CA GLU A 72 -1.90 4.33 0.36
C GLU A 72 -1.47 5.14 1.60
N MET A 73 -2.25 5.22 2.67
CA MET A 73 -1.97 6.15 3.78
C MET A 73 -2.12 5.55 5.18
N GLU A 74 -2.45 4.27 5.34
CA GLU A 74 -2.92 3.70 6.63
C GLU A 74 -2.19 2.43 7.08
N THR A 75 -1.83 1.55 6.14
CA THR A 75 -1.48 0.14 6.38
C THR A 75 -0.34 -0.05 7.39
N SER A 76 0.75 0.69 7.26
CA SER A 76 1.90 0.58 8.18
C SER A 76 1.55 0.95 9.61
N ALA A 77 0.70 1.97 9.82
CA ALA A 77 0.26 2.37 11.15
C ALA A 77 -0.67 1.32 11.76
N ILE A 78 -1.60 0.77 10.97
CA ILE A 78 -2.50 -0.31 11.40
C ILE A 78 -1.69 -1.53 11.82
N TYR A 79 -0.71 -1.96 11.03
CA TYR A 79 0.14 -3.11 11.36
C TYR A 79 1.00 -2.86 12.59
N GLY A 80 1.61 -1.67 12.70
CA GLY A 80 2.42 -1.29 13.86
C GLY A 80 1.61 -1.32 15.16
N LEU A 81 0.46 -0.65 15.19
CA LEU A 81 -0.42 -0.60 16.35
C LEU A 81 -1.01 -1.97 16.67
N GLY A 82 -1.50 -2.68 15.64
CA GLY A 82 -2.04 -4.03 15.80
C GLY A 82 -1.04 -4.97 16.45
N LYS A 83 0.22 -4.95 16.00
CA LYS A 83 1.29 -5.77 16.60
C LYS A 83 1.57 -5.40 18.06
N LEU A 84 1.60 -4.11 18.40
CA LEU A 84 1.80 -3.66 19.78
C LEU A 84 0.65 -4.09 20.71
N LEU A 85 -0.56 -4.18 20.17
CA LEU A 85 -1.76 -4.60 20.90
C LEU A 85 -2.01 -6.12 20.88
N GLY A 86 -1.17 -6.89 20.18
CA GLY A 86 -1.33 -8.35 20.07
C GLY A 86 -2.39 -8.80 19.05
N HIS A 87 -2.79 -7.93 18.13
CA HIS A 87 -3.74 -8.25 17.05
C HIS A 87 -3.05 -8.75 15.78
N HIS A 88 -3.72 -9.66 15.07
CA HIS A 88 -3.37 -10.04 13.71
C HIS A 88 -4.05 -9.09 12.72
N CYS A 89 -3.26 -8.40 11.90
CA CYS A 89 -3.77 -7.45 10.92
C CYS A 89 -3.35 -7.82 9.49
N LEU A 90 -4.23 -7.53 8.54
CA LEU A 90 -3.99 -7.64 7.11
C LEU A 90 -4.71 -6.49 6.39
N SER A 91 -4.08 -5.94 5.34
CA SER A 91 -4.63 -4.95 4.43
C SER A 91 -4.79 -5.55 3.04
N LEU A 92 -5.93 -5.31 2.41
CA LEU A 92 -6.20 -5.68 1.02
C LEU A 92 -6.65 -4.41 0.30
N ASN A 93 -5.99 -4.09 -0.81
CA ASN A 93 -6.18 -2.82 -1.50
C ASN A 93 -6.72 -3.03 -2.91
N ALA A 94 -7.84 -2.38 -3.21
CA ALA A 94 -8.35 -2.25 -4.57
C ALA A 94 -7.51 -1.21 -5.34
N VAL A 95 -6.77 -1.65 -6.37
CA VAL A 95 -5.98 -0.74 -7.20
C VAL A 95 -6.89 -0.06 -8.22
N VAL A 96 -7.23 1.21 -7.96
CA VAL A 96 -8.12 2.01 -8.82
C VAL A 96 -7.38 2.85 -9.86
N ALA A 97 -6.07 3.04 -9.69
CA ALA A 97 -5.24 3.85 -10.58
C ALA A 97 -3.83 3.25 -10.71
N ASN A 98 -3.43 2.95 -11.94
CA ASN A 98 -2.08 2.54 -12.27
C ASN A 98 -1.27 3.77 -12.72
N ARG A 99 -0.29 4.15 -11.92
CA ARG A 99 0.51 5.36 -12.18
C ARG A 99 1.52 5.17 -13.30
N LEU A 100 2.03 3.96 -13.49
CA LEU A 100 3.04 3.67 -14.50
C LEU A 100 2.43 3.70 -15.90
N THR A 101 1.26 3.06 -16.05
CA THR A 101 0.53 3.05 -17.33
C THR A 101 -0.39 4.26 -17.51
N ARG A 102 -0.59 5.07 -16.45
CA ARG A 102 -1.54 6.19 -16.39
C ARG A 102 -2.99 5.77 -16.65
N GLU A 103 -3.30 4.50 -16.39
CA GLU A 103 -4.64 3.96 -16.52
C GLU A 103 -5.41 4.10 -15.22
N PHE A 104 -6.69 4.41 -15.35
CA PHE A 104 -7.64 4.45 -14.25
C PHE A 104 -8.67 3.36 -14.48
N SER A 105 -9.14 2.74 -13.39
CA SER A 105 -10.29 1.85 -13.49
C SER A 105 -11.48 2.64 -14.02
N LYS A 106 -12.07 2.15 -15.11
CA LYS A 106 -13.30 2.73 -15.68
C LYS A 106 -14.47 2.64 -14.69
N ASP A 107 -14.45 1.61 -13.86
CA ASP A 107 -15.44 1.36 -12.81
C ASP A 107 -14.71 0.97 -11.52
N HIS A 108 -14.29 1.99 -10.77
CA HIS A 108 -13.62 1.78 -9.49
C HIS A 108 -14.57 1.21 -8.43
N VAL A 109 -15.88 1.47 -8.54
CA VAL A 109 -16.88 0.97 -7.60
C VAL A 109 -16.96 -0.55 -7.71
N ALA A 110 -17.09 -1.07 -8.93
CA ALA A 110 -17.13 -2.51 -9.17
C ALA A 110 -15.83 -3.22 -8.73
N VAL A 111 -14.66 -2.58 -8.85
CA VAL A 111 -13.39 -3.16 -8.34
C VAL A 111 -13.45 -3.30 -6.82
N VAL A 112 -13.93 -2.27 -6.12
CA VAL A 112 -14.06 -2.29 -4.65
C VAL A 112 -15.11 -3.31 -4.21
N GLU A 113 -16.27 -3.36 -4.87
CA GLU A 113 -17.32 -4.34 -4.56
C GLU A 113 -16.84 -5.78 -4.73
N ARG A 114 -16.14 -6.09 -5.83
CA ARG A 114 -15.55 -7.41 -6.03
C ARG A 114 -14.59 -7.78 -4.91
N LEU A 115 -13.71 -6.85 -4.51
CA LEU A 115 -12.79 -7.08 -3.41
C LEU A 115 -13.54 -7.36 -2.09
N ILE A 116 -14.60 -6.59 -1.79
CA ILE A 116 -15.41 -6.79 -0.58
C ILE A 116 -16.02 -8.19 -0.57
N ILE A 117 -16.65 -8.61 -1.68
CA ILE A 117 -17.28 -9.92 -1.80
C ILE A 117 -16.24 -11.03 -1.64
N GLU A 118 -15.13 -10.96 -2.37
CA GLU A 118 -14.06 -11.97 -2.31
C GLU A 118 -13.46 -12.09 -0.90
N VAL A 119 -13.28 -10.96 -0.21
CA VAL A 119 -12.75 -10.94 1.15
C VAL A 119 -13.72 -11.57 2.13
N LEU A 120 -15.01 -11.17 2.09
CA LEU A 120 -16.01 -11.72 2.99
C LEU A 120 -16.19 -13.22 2.79
N SER A 121 -16.24 -13.70 1.55
CA SER A 121 -16.33 -15.13 1.24
C SER A 121 -15.12 -15.93 1.74
N LYS A 122 -13.91 -15.36 1.66
CA LYS A 122 -12.72 -16.01 2.22
C LYS A 122 -12.73 -16.01 3.75
N VAL A 123 -13.09 -14.89 4.37
CA VAL A 123 -13.14 -14.73 5.83
C VAL A 123 -14.16 -15.66 6.48
N GLU A 124 -15.32 -15.90 5.84
CA GLU A 124 -16.32 -16.86 6.30
C GLU A 124 -15.75 -18.29 6.44
N SER A 125 -14.74 -18.62 5.64
CA SER A 125 -14.09 -19.95 5.65
C SER A 125 -12.87 -20.09 6.58
N LEU A 126 -12.52 -19.04 7.34
CA LEU A 126 -11.37 -19.01 8.26
C LEU A 126 -11.71 -19.54 9.65
#